data_AF-A0A953SNC2-F1
#
_entry.id   AF-A0A953SNC2-F1
#
_cell.length_a   1.000
_cell.length_b   1.000
_cell.length_c   1.000
_cell.angle_alpha   90.00
_cell.angle_beta   90.00
_cell.angle_gamma   90.00
#
_symmetry.space_group_name_H-M   'P 1'
#
loop_
_entity.id
_entity.type
_entity.pdbx_description
1 polymer ?
#
loop_
_entity_poly.entity_id
_entity_poly.type
_entity_poly.pdbx_seq_one_letter_code
_entity_poly.pdbx_strand_id
1 'polypeptide(L)'
;MKKVFFSFIFAILIVGSLSAQSEVNVTENITSNTTWTSNNVYMLDGLIFVDSLATLTIEAGTVIKGKEQSNITTGDGASALIVRRGGKLIASGTPESPIIFTSEFDDVTIADDLTNEDRGLWGGVILLGRAVTNQPTTANQIEGIPNEPATYARYGGNDDSDNSGILRYISIRHGGFSISGVPGDEINGLTMGAVGSGTTIEYIEVYANLDDGYEWFGGTVNTKYLVAAFCGDDAFDYDQGWRGKNQFWFVIQGTDEAGRGGEHDGGDDNETG
;
A
#
# COMPACT_ATOMS: atom_id res chain seq x y z
N MET A 1 58.53 41.23 -4.63
CA MET A 1 57.55 40.90 -3.56
C MET A 1 56.24 40.47 -4.21
N LYS A 2 55.96 39.16 -4.26
CA LYS A 2 54.62 38.64 -4.60
C LYS A 2 54.25 37.69 -3.47
N LYS A 3 53.27 38.08 -2.64
CA LYS A 3 52.74 37.25 -1.55
C LYS A 3 51.68 36.33 -2.14
N VAL A 4 51.94 35.02 -2.12
CA VAL A 4 50.94 33.99 -2.47
C VAL A 4 50.18 33.67 -1.20
N PHE A 5 48.88 33.95 -1.18
CA PHE A 5 47.97 33.54 -0.10
C PHE A 5 47.44 32.15 -0.42
N PHE A 6 47.80 31.15 0.39
CA PHE A 6 47.12 29.86 0.40
C PHE A 6 45.83 30.01 1.23
N SER A 7 44.68 29.95 0.56
CA SER A 7 43.39 29.79 1.22
C SER A 7 43.21 28.31 1.57
N PHE A 8 43.24 27.97 2.85
CA PHE A 8 42.85 26.66 3.33
C PHE A 8 41.32 26.62 3.42
N ILE A 9 40.68 25.93 2.47
CA ILE A 9 39.27 25.56 2.58
C ILE A 9 39.20 24.45 3.64
N PHE A 10 38.65 24.78 4.81
CA PHE A 10 38.30 23.79 5.82
C PHE A 10 37.03 23.09 5.34
N ALA A 11 37.17 21.88 4.79
CA ALA A 11 36.03 21.01 4.55
C ALA A 11 35.51 20.56 5.92
N ILE A 12 34.36 21.09 6.34
CA ILE A 12 33.62 20.56 7.48
C ILE A 12 33.04 19.23 7.02
N LEU A 13 33.67 18.12 7.43
CA LEU A 13 33.03 16.81 7.37
C LEU A 13 31.85 16.86 8.35
N ILE A 14 30.64 17.00 7.83
CA ILE A 14 29.43 16.64 8.58
C ILE A 14 29.43 15.13 8.62
N VAL A 15 29.99 14.56 9.69
CA VAL A 15 29.80 13.15 10.02
C VAL A 15 28.35 13.04 10.48
N GLY A 16 27.44 12.77 9.55
CA GLY A 16 26.09 12.33 9.90
C GLY A 16 26.24 11.06 10.72
N SER A 17 25.74 11.08 11.95
CA SER A 17 25.62 9.86 12.75
C SER A 17 24.64 8.93 12.03
N LEU A 18 25.17 7.90 11.37
CA LEU A 18 24.40 6.73 10.98
C LEU A 18 23.94 6.05 12.27
N SER A 19 22.80 6.47 12.79
CA SER A 19 22.08 5.66 13.77
C SER A 19 21.41 4.53 13.00
N ALA A 20 21.58 3.29 13.44
CA ALA A 20 20.71 2.21 12.99
C ALA A 20 19.25 2.63 13.24
N GLN A 21 18.37 2.37 12.26
CA GLN A 21 16.94 2.58 12.47
C GLN A 21 16.46 1.65 13.59
N SER A 22 15.63 2.17 14.49
CA SER A 22 15.01 1.32 15.51
C SER A 22 13.86 0.55 14.90
N GLU A 23 13.71 -0.71 15.24
CA GLU A 23 12.49 -1.46 14.91
C GLU A 23 11.38 -1.09 15.90
N VAL A 24 10.17 -0.88 15.38
CA VAL A 24 8.94 -0.65 16.15
C VAL A 24 7.92 -1.71 15.75
N ASN A 25 7.66 -2.67 16.63
CA ASN A 25 6.56 -3.63 16.44
C ASN A 25 5.22 -2.93 16.66
N VAL A 26 4.34 -3.00 15.66
CA VAL A 26 3.00 -2.44 15.65
C VAL A 26 2.01 -3.58 15.80
N THR A 27 1.42 -3.72 16.99
CA THR A 27 0.49 -4.80 17.35
C THR A 27 -0.92 -4.28 17.63
N GLU A 28 -1.14 -2.97 17.54
CA GLU A 28 -2.40 -2.32 17.88
C GLU A 28 -2.85 -1.36 16.77
N ASN A 29 -4.16 -1.17 16.69
CA ASN A 29 -4.79 -0.24 15.75
C ASN A 29 -4.42 1.22 16.05
N ILE A 30 -4.36 2.01 14.98
CA ILE A 30 -4.15 3.45 15.04
C ILE A 30 -5.49 4.13 15.33
N THR A 31 -5.77 4.34 16.62
CA THR A 31 -7.04 4.91 17.13
C THR A 31 -7.04 6.44 17.28
N SER A 32 -5.88 7.07 17.10
CA SER A 32 -5.71 8.53 17.14
C SER A 32 -4.62 8.96 16.16
N ASN A 33 -4.47 10.27 15.96
CA ASN A 33 -3.47 10.79 15.03
C ASN A 33 -2.07 10.35 15.44
N THR A 34 -1.40 9.64 14.55
CA THR A 34 -0.08 9.05 14.77
C THR A 34 0.85 9.43 13.63
N THR A 35 2.14 9.58 13.93
CA THR A 35 3.17 9.81 12.93
C THR A 35 4.22 8.71 13.01
N TRP A 36 4.49 8.09 11.85
CA TRP A 36 5.59 7.17 11.65
C TRP A 36 6.74 7.90 10.96
N THR A 37 7.94 7.73 11.50
CA THR A 37 9.11 8.56 11.18
C THR A 37 10.22 7.72 10.56
N SER A 38 11.03 8.33 9.69
CA SER A 38 12.03 7.60 8.89
C SER A 38 13.26 7.10 9.67
N ASN A 39 13.36 7.44 10.95
CA ASN A 39 14.37 6.89 11.86
C ASN A 39 13.99 5.52 12.42
N ASN A 40 12.82 4.99 12.08
CA ASN A 40 12.35 3.67 12.49
C ASN A 40 11.99 2.80 11.28
N VAL A 41 12.10 1.49 11.47
CA VAL A 41 11.39 0.48 10.67
C VAL A 41 10.16 0.07 11.45
N TYR A 42 8.98 0.14 10.83
CA TYR A 42 7.72 -0.29 11.46
C TYR A 42 7.40 -1.71 11.03
N MET A 43 7.24 -2.61 11.98
CA MET A 43 6.90 -4.02 11.74
C MET A 43 5.42 -4.24 12.08
N LEU A 44 4.58 -4.44 11.07
CA LEU A 44 3.17 -4.81 11.24
C LEU A 44 3.10 -6.25 11.71
N ASP A 45 2.55 -6.43 12.90
CA ASP A 45 2.33 -7.74 13.51
C ASP A 45 0.83 -8.02 13.44
N GLY A 46 0.39 -8.59 12.31
CA GLY A 46 -1.02 -8.83 12.02
C GLY A 46 -1.74 -7.67 11.31
N LEU A 47 -3.07 -7.63 11.43
CA LEU A 47 -3.91 -6.67 10.73
C LEU A 47 -3.96 -5.35 11.51
N ILE A 48 -3.34 -4.31 10.96
CA ILE A 48 -3.27 -2.99 11.60
C ILE A 48 -4.27 -2.05 10.94
N PHE A 49 -5.25 -1.61 11.71
CA PHE A 49 -6.30 -0.72 11.23
C PHE A 49 -6.03 0.74 11.62
N VAL A 50 -6.21 1.65 10.67
CA VAL A 50 -6.33 3.09 10.93
C VAL A 50 -7.81 3.42 11.07
N ASP A 51 -8.23 3.78 12.28
CA ASP A 51 -9.64 3.96 12.61
C ASP A 51 -10.26 5.22 12.04
N SER A 52 -11.58 5.23 11.97
CA SER A 52 -12.35 6.43 11.63
C SER A 52 -11.92 7.60 12.54
N LEU A 53 -11.72 8.78 11.92
CA LEU A 53 -11.23 10.01 12.55
C LEU A 53 -9.75 10.01 12.94
N ALA A 54 -9.05 8.87 12.87
CA ALA A 54 -7.60 8.83 13.02
C ALA A 54 -6.91 9.16 11.69
N THR A 55 -5.75 9.81 11.79
CA THR A 55 -4.84 10.01 10.66
C THR A 55 -3.50 9.36 10.97
N LEU A 56 -3.08 8.43 10.13
CA LEU A 56 -1.71 7.95 10.12
C LEU A 56 -0.91 8.79 9.12
N THR A 57 0.09 9.51 9.62
CA THR A 57 1.07 10.23 8.79
C THR A 57 2.35 9.43 8.74
N ILE A 58 2.90 9.20 7.55
CA ILE A 58 4.16 8.48 7.35
C ILE A 58 5.15 9.43 6.66
N GLU A 59 6.29 9.66 7.30
CA GLU A 59 7.36 10.50 6.77
C GLU A 59 8.06 9.85 5.58
N ALA A 60 8.57 10.67 4.66
CA ALA A 60 9.34 10.22 3.51
C ALA A 60 10.57 9.38 3.96
N GLY A 61 10.87 8.30 3.22
CA GLY A 61 11.97 7.38 3.55
C GLY A 61 11.66 6.39 4.67
N THR A 62 10.44 6.34 5.20
CA THR A 62 10.04 5.34 6.19
C THR A 62 9.89 3.97 5.54
N VAL A 63 10.36 2.92 6.23
CA VAL A 63 10.19 1.53 5.84
C VAL A 63 9.18 0.87 6.76
N ILE A 64 8.20 0.19 6.17
CA ILE A 64 7.14 -0.54 6.84
C ILE A 64 7.20 -1.97 6.31
N LYS A 65 7.24 -2.94 7.23
CA LYS A 65 7.34 -4.36 6.91
C LYS A 65 6.16 -5.12 7.50
N GLY A 66 5.59 -6.06 6.75
CA GLY A 66 4.63 -7.04 7.27
C GLY A 66 5.33 -8.30 7.74
N LYS A 67 4.99 -8.80 8.94
CA LYS A 67 5.44 -10.12 9.38
C LYS A 67 4.80 -11.22 8.53
N GLU A 68 5.58 -12.26 8.23
CA GLU A 68 5.11 -13.52 7.72
C GLU A 68 4.12 -14.16 8.71
N GLN A 69 3.22 -14.99 8.20
CA GLN A 69 2.17 -15.62 8.99
C GLN A 69 2.68 -16.34 10.26
N SER A 70 3.80 -17.06 10.19
CA SER A 70 4.35 -17.80 11.34
C SER A 70 4.93 -16.92 12.44
N ASN A 71 5.23 -15.65 12.17
CA ASN A 71 5.81 -14.71 13.12
C ASN A 71 4.78 -13.74 13.74
N ILE A 72 3.53 -13.79 13.28
CA ILE A 72 2.43 -12.97 13.82
C ILE A 72 2.05 -13.44 15.23
N THR A 73 1.98 -12.49 16.15
CA THR A 73 1.67 -12.69 17.57
C THR A 73 0.25 -12.28 17.95
N THR A 74 -0.42 -11.46 17.13
CA THR A 74 -1.82 -11.05 17.36
C THR A 74 -2.83 -12.16 17.10
N GLY A 75 -2.41 -13.21 16.39
CA GLY A 75 -3.25 -14.33 15.96
C GLY A 75 -3.98 -14.09 14.64
N ASP A 76 -3.67 -12.98 13.94
CA ASP A 76 -4.18 -12.73 12.59
C ASP A 76 -3.56 -13.68 11.56
N GLY A 77 -4.29 -13.91 10.46
CA GLY A 77 -3.84 -14.80 9.39
C GLY A 77 -2.74 -14.23 8.49
N ALA A 78 -2.57 -12.90 8.47
CA ALA A 78 -1.54 -12.18 7.73
C ALA A 78 -1.30 -10.79 8.32
N SER A 79 -0.21 -10.15 7.90
CA SER A 79 0.07 -8.75 8.22
C SER A 79 -0.36 -7.83 7.09
N ALA A 80 -1.14 -6.78 7.39
CA ALA A 80 -1.58 -5.81 6.40
C ALA A 80 -1.89 -4.45 7.07
N LEU A 81 -1.87 -3.37 6.29
CA LEU A 81 -2.31 -2.04 6.73
C LEU A 81 -3.67 -1.70 6.11
N ILE A 82 -4.68 -1.47 6.95
CA ILE A 82 -6.06 -1.22 6.51
C ILE A 82 -6.53 0.14 7.01
N VAL A 83 -6.83 1.05 6.10
CA VAL A 83 -7.38 2.37 6.43
C VAL A 83 -8.90 2.29 6.34
N ARG A 84 -9.59 2.34 7.48
CA ARG A 84 -11.05 2.24 7.56
C ARG A 84 -11.72 3.50 7.01
N ARG A 85 -13.00 3.38 6.63
CA ARG A 85 -13.85 4.53 6.26
C ARG A 85 -13.77 5.66 7.27
N GLY A 86 -13.31 6.82 6.81
CA GLY A 86 -13.15 8.03 7.62
C GLY A 86 -11.83 8.13 8.38
N GLY A 87 -11.00 7.10 8.35
CA GLY A 87 -9.58 7.20 8.66
C GLY A 87 -8.84 7.82 7.48
N LYS A 88 -7.60 8.26 7.71
CA LYS A 88 -6.75 8.85 6.68
C LYS A 88 -5.33 8.31 6.73
N LEU A 89 -4.76 8.11 5.55
CA LEU A 89 -3.34 7.85 5.37
C LEU A 89 -2.68 9.02 4.64
N ILE A 90 -1.73 9.67 5.30
CA ILE A 90 -0.89 10.72 4.73
C ILE A 90 0.53 10.16 4.58
N ALA A 91 0.77 9.47 3.47
CA ALA A 91 2.03 8.86 3.10
C ALA A 91 2.57 9.55 1.84
N SER A 92 3.40 10.58 2.03
CA SER A 92 3.98 11.37 0.93
C SER A 92 5.50 11.30 1.00
N GLY A 93 6.06 10.29 0.33
CA GLY A 93 7.48 10.18 0.05
C GLY A 93 7.98 11.25 -0.92
N THR A 94 9.22 11.10 -1.37
CA THR A 94 9.81 11.86 -2.48
C THR A 94 10.52 10.92 -3.46
N PRO A 95 10.88 11.36 -4.67
CA PRO A 95 11.68 10.53 -5.58
C PRO A 95 12.99 10.03 -4.95
N GLU A 96 13.61 10.85 -4.10
CA GLU A 96 14.88 10.55 -3.42
C GLU A 96 14.69 9.77 -2.11
N SER A 97 13.48 9.72 -1.58
CA SER A 97 13.15 9.10 -0.29
C SER A 97 11.72 8.55 -0.34
N PRO A 98 11.48 7.50 -1.15
CA PRO A 98 10.17 6.87 -1.22
C PRO A 98 9.82 6.22 0.12
N ILE A 99 8.54 6.05 0.39
CA ILE A 99 8.06 5.19 1.48
C ILE A 99 8.02 3.76 0.93
N ILE A 100 8.54 2.80 1.69
CA ILE A 100 8.57 1.38 1.27
C ILE A 100 7.67 0.57 2.19
N PHE A 101 6.69 -0.11 1.61
CA PHE A 101 5.93 -1.18 2.24
C PHE A 101 6.40 -2.52 1.67
N THR A 102 6.81 -3.45 2.51
CA THR A 102 7.39 -4.72 2.07
C THR A 102 7.22 -5.84 3.11
N SER A 103 7.83 -6.99 2.88
CA SER A 103 7.88 -8.12 3.82
C SER A 103 8.98 -7.95 4.87
N GLU A 104 8.83 -8.61 6.03
CA GLU A 104 9.90 -8.73 7.01
C GLU A 104 11.19 -9.34 6.44
N PHE A 105 11.07 -10.13 5.36
CA PHE A 105 12.19 -10.78 4.67
C PHE A 105 13.03 -9.86 3.79
N ASP A 106 12.48 -8.72 3.35
CA ASP A 106 13.18 -7.77 2.48
C ASP A 106 14.17 -6.91 3.28
N ASP A 107 15.46 -7.18 3.17
CA ASP A 107 16.53 -6.27 3.55
C ASP A 107 16.72 -5.20 2.46
N VAL A 108 15.95 -4.11 2.59
CA VAL A 108 15.97 -2.94 1.71
C VAL A 108 17.34 -2.26 1.53
N THR A 109 18.38 -2.68 2.26
CA THR A 109 19.76 -2.21 2.08
C THR A 109 20.59 -3.07 1.13
N ILE A 110 20.09 -4.25 0.77
CA ILE A 110 20.70 -5.21 -0.14
C ILE A 110 19.84 -5.25 -1.41
N ALA A 111 20.46 -5.02 -2.56
CA ALA A 111 19.75 -5.18 -3.82
C ALA A 111 19.57 -6.67 -4.14
N ASP A 112 18.41 -7.03 -4.69
CA ASP A 112 18.07 -8.36 -5.21
C ASP A 112 18.15 -9.48 -4.14
N ASP A 113 17.92 -9.17 -2.86
CA ASP A 113 17.80 -10.17 -1.80
C ASP A 113 16.48 -10.95 -1.91
N LEU A 114 15.42 -10.27 -2.32
CA LEU A 114 14.19 -10.83 -2.87
C LEU A 114 14.09 -10.54 -4.37
N THR A 115 13.47 -11.46 -5.09
CA THR A 115 13.33 -11.46 -6.54
C THR A 115 11.87 -11.20 -6.96
N ASN A 116 11.63 -11.12 -8.27
CA ASN A 116 10.29 -10.99 -8.86
C ASN A 116 9.43 -12.27 -8.68
N GLU A 117 10.01 -13.35 -8.19
CA GLU A 117 9.33 -14.62 -7.90
C GLU A 117 8.91 -14.74 -6.41
N ASP A 118 9.44 -13.87 -5.55
CA ASP A 118 9.13 -13.86 -4.12
C ASP A 118 7.86 -13.04 -3.88
N ARG A 119 6.71 -13.70 -3.95
CA ARG A 119 5.39 -13.06 -3.87
C ARG A 119 4.59 -13.59 -2.67
N GLY A 120 3.60 -12.83 -2.21
CA GLY A 120 2.67 -13.28 -1.18
C GLY A 120 3.34 -13.43 0.18
N LEU A 121 4.26 -12.54 0.53
CA LEU A 121 5.01 -12.60 1.78
C LEU A 121 4.35 -11.79 2.91
N TRP A 122 3.38 -10.94 2.56
CA TRP A 122 2.48 -10.22 3.47
C TRP A 122 1.21 -9.80 2.71
N GLY A 123 0.23 -9.19 3.39
CA GLY A 123 -1.05 -8.85 2.79
C GLY A 123 -0.94 -7.73 1.75
N GLY A 124 -0.72 -6.49 2.20
CA GLY A 124 -0.74 -5.32 1.32
C GLY A 124 -1.29 -4.08 2.02
N VAL A 125 -1.66 -3.07 1.24
CA VAL A 125 -2.26 -1.83 1.74
C VAL A 125 -3.70 -1.71 1.24
N ILE A 126 -4.64 -1.51 2.16
CA ILE A 126 -6.06 -1.39 1.84
C ILE A 126 -6.58 0.00 2.25
N LEU A 127 -7.24 0.69 1.32
CA LEU A 127 -7.86 2.00 1.54
C LEU A 127 -9.38 1.92 1.34
N LEU A 128 -10.14 2.13 2.41
CA LEU A 128 -11.60 2.02 2.41
C LEU A 128 -12.23 3.40 2.50
N GLY A 129 -12.87 3.83 1.41
CA GLY A 129 -13.55 5.12 1.28
C GLY A 129 -15.07 5.05 1.34
N ARG A 130 -15.69 6.21 1.13
CA ARG A 130 -17.14 6.43 1.24
C ARG A 130 -17.81 6.80 -0.09
N ALA A 131 -17.12 6.64 -1.21
CA ALA A 131 -17.69 6.90 -2.52
C ALA A 131 -18.77 5.87 -2.89
N VAL A 132 -19.49 6.15 -3.97
CA VAL A 132 -20.52 5.25 -4.48
C VAL A 132 -19.87 4.10 -5.26
N THR A 133 -20.39 2.89 -5.07
CA THR A 133 -20.17 1.73 -5.95
C THR A 133 -21.48 1.37 -6.64
N ASN A 134 -21.45 0.49 -7.65
CA ASN A 134 -22.68 0.00 -8.29
C ASN A 134 -23.37 -1.14 -7.51
N GLN A 135 -22.86 -1.47 -6.32
CA GLN A 135 -23.40 -2.51 -5.44
C GLN A 135 -24.75 -2.10 -4.83
N PRO A 136 -25.61 -3.07 -4.44
CA PRO A 136 -26.93 -2.79 -3.89
C PRO A 136 -26.89 -2.22 -2.46
N THR A 137 -25.71 -2.11 -1.83
CA THR A 137 -25.53 -1.58 -0.47
C THR A 137 -24.48 -0.48 -0.42
N THR A 138 -24.58 0.39 0.59
CA THR A 138 -23.60 1.45 0.85
C THR A 138 -22.54 1.03 1.89
N ALA A 139 -22.42 -0.26 2.19
CA ALA A 139 -21.53 -0.80 3.21
C ALA A 139 -21.10 -2.24 2.85
N ASN A 140 -20.30 -2.36 1.80
CA ASN A 140 -19.78 -3.64 1.33
C ASN A 140 -18.60 -4.08 2.21
N GLN A 141 -18.37 -5.39 2.27
CA GLN A 141 -17.20 -5.98 2.94
C GLN A 141 -16.11 -6.11 1.89
N ILE A 142 -14.90 -5.62 2.18
CA ILE A 142 -13.75 -5.89 1.29
C ILE A 142 -13.37 -7.36 1.39
N GLU A 143 -12.98 -7.94 0.27
CA GLU A 143 -12.41 -9.29 0.22
C GLU A 143 -11.06 -9.37 0.93
N GLY A 144 -10.58 -10.59 1.16
CA GLY A 144 -9.34 -10.89 1.86
C GLY A 144 -9.35 -10.57 3.37
N ILE A 145 -10.26 -9.72 3.88
CA ILE A 145 -10.34 -9.36 5.29
C ILE A 145 -11.51 -10.06 5.99
N PRO A 146 -11.28 -10.73 7.14
CA PRO A 146 -12.36 -11.35 7.90
C PRO A 146 -13.50 -10.38 8.22
N ASN A 147 -14.73 -10.84 7.98
CA ASN A 147 -15.95 -10.08 8.25
C ASN A 147 -16.34 -10.05 9.74
N GLU A 148 -15.46 -10.49 10.66
CA GLU A 148 -15.75 -10.48 12.10
C GLU A 148 -14.66 -9.78 12.90
N PRO A 149 -15.03 -8.79 13.75
CA PRO A 149 -16.34 -8.15 13.84
C PRO A 149 -16.68 -7.38 12.54
N ALA A 150 -17.97 -7.35 12.19
CA ALA A 150 -18.53 -6.82 10.94
C ALA A 150 -18.17 -5.36 10.55
N THR A 151 -17.43 -4.65 11.40
CA THR A 151 -16.95 -3.29 11.17
C THR A 151 -15.52 -3.20 10.65
N TYR A 152 -14.80 -4.32 10.56
CA TYR A 152 -13.35 -4.30 10.31
C TYR A 152 -12.97 -3.64 9.00
N ALA A 153 -13.64 -4.00 7.91
CA ALA A 153 -13.22 -3.57 6.58
C ALA A 153 -14.39 -3.26 5.65
N ARG A 154 -15.32 -2.42 6.14
CA ARG A 154 -16.44 -1.93 5.35
C ARG A 154 -16.06 -0.74 4.49
N TYR A 155 -16.38 -0.77 3.20
CA TYR A 155 -16.26 0.35 2.25
C TYR A 155 -17.62 0.71 1.63
N GLY A 156 -17.64 1.79 0.85
CA GLY A 156 -18.84 2.30 0.17
C GLY A 156 -19.57 3.36 0.98
N GLY A 157 -20.45 4.08 0.29
CA GLY A 157 -21.19 5.20 0.84
C GLY A 157 -21.93 5.97 -0.24
N ASN A 158 -22.04 7.28 -0.05
CA ASN A 158 -22.72 8.21 -0.93
C ASN A 158 -21.94 9.51 -1.17
N ASP A 159 -20.64 9.51 -0.87
CA ASP A 159 -19.76 10.68 -0.97
C ASP A 159 -18.63 10.45 -1.96
N ASP A 160 -18.89 10.73 -3.24
CA ASP A 160 -17.89 10.69 -4.30
C ASP A 160 -16.73 11.69 -4.11
N SER A 161 -16.85 12.63 -3.16
CA SER A 161 -15.80 13.58 -2.80
C SER A 161 -15.01 13.19 -1.54
N ASP A 162 -15.25 11.98 -1.01
CA ASP A 162 -14.52 11.45 0.15
C ASP A 162 -13.00 11.57 -0.05
N ASN A 163 -12.31 11.81 1.05
CA ASN A 163 -10.86 12.01 1.07
C ASN A 163 -10.24 11.13 2.15
N SER A 164 -9.66 10.03 1.68
CA SER A 164 -8.97 9.01 2.48
C SER A 164 -7.47 9.32 2.65
N GLY A 165 -6.98 10.44 2.09
CA GLY A 165 -5.63 10.96 2.32
C GLY A 165 -4.79 11.20 1.06
N ILE A 166 -3.47 11.03 1.21
CA ILE A 166 -2.45 11.27 0.18
C ILE A 166 -1.49 10.08 0.20
N LEU A 167 -1.38 9.40 -0.92
CA LEU A 167 -0.39 8.34 -1.17
C LEU A 167 0.47 8.78 -2.35
N ARG A 168 1.75 9.05 -2.09
CA ARG A 168 2.67 9.57 -3.11
C ARG A 168 4.11 9.12 -2.92
N TYR A 169 4.78 8.72 -4.01
CA TYR A 169 6.15 8.20 -4.01
C TYR A 169 6.30 7.03 -3.03
N ILE A 170 5.57 5.96 -3.34
CA ILE A 170 5.48 4.75 -2.53
C ILE A 170 5.91 3.55 -3.35
N SER A 171 6.63 2.63 -2.73
CA SER A 171 6.91 1.30 -3.26
C SER A 171 6.24 0.26 -2.38
N ILE A 172 5.37 -0.56 -2.96
CA ILE A 172 4.69 -1.67 -2.27
C ILE A 172 5.22 -2.96 -2.90
N ARG A 173 5.79 -3.85 -2.11
CA ARG A 173 6.54 -5.00 -2.64
C ARG A 173 6.13 -6.29 -1.98
N HIS A 174 6.16 -7.40 -2.73
CA HIS A 174 6.08 -8.76 -2.18
C HIS A 174 4.79 -9.05 -1.38
N GLY A 175 3.71 -8.30 -1.64
CA GLY A 175 2.38 -8.49 -1.04
C GLY A 175 1.60 -9.64 -1.69
N GLY A 176 0.28 -9.73 -1.47
CA GLY A 176 -0.55 -10.74 -2.13
C GLY A 176 -0.96 -11.92 -1.27
N PHE A 177 -0.80 -11.89 0.06
CA PHE A 177 -1.07 -13.08 0.88
C PHE A 177 -2.58 -13.42 0.98
N SER A 178 -2.95 -14.66 0.71
CA SER A 178 -4.32 -15.19 0.90
C SER A 178 -4.60 -15.45 2.38
N ILE A 179 -5.45 -14.61 3.01
CA ILE A 179 -5.83 -14.81 4.41
C ILE A 179 -6.80 -15.98 4.56
N SER A 180 -7.72 -16.16 3.61
CA SER A 180 -8.76 -17.19 3.67
C SER A 180 -8.27 -18.58 3.24
N GLY A 181 -7.12 -18.64 2.56
CA GLY A 181 -6.62 -19.87 1.93
C GLY A 181 -7.50 -20.33 0.76
N VAL A 182 -8.42 -19.48 0.32
CA VAL A 182 -9.21 -19.65 -0.90
C VAL A 182 -8.43 -18.94 -2.00
N PRO A 183 -8.07 -19.62 -3.10
CA PRO A 183 -7.47 -18.97 -4.26
C PRO A 183 -8.43 -17.95 -4.88
N GLY A 184 -7.94 -16.75 -5.19
CA GLY A 184 -8.71 -15.61 -5.67
C GLY A 184 -9.42 -14.82 -4.58
N ASP A 185 -8.91 -14.84 -3.35
CA ASP A 185 -9.39 -14.04 -2.19
C ASP A 185 -8.17 -13.53 -1.39
N GLU A 186 -7.11 -13.21 -2.14
CA GLU A 186 -5.86 -12.64 -1.69
C GLU A 186 -6.01 -11.13 -1.43
N ILE A 187 -5.04 -10.53 -0.71
CA ILE A 187 -4.99 -9.08 -0.57
C ILE A 187 -4.08 -8.51 -1.65
N ASN A 188 -4.57 -7.53 -2.41
CA ASN A 188 -3.83 -6.90 -3.50
C ASN A 188 -2.72 -5.96 -3.01
N GLY A 189 -1.84 -5.53 -3.91
CA GLY A 189 -0.75 -4.61 -3.56
C GLY A 189 -1.29 -3.30 -2.98
N LEU A 190 -2.16 -2.62 -3.74
CA LEU A 190 -2.97 -1.51 -3.26
C LEU A 190 -4.45 -1.75 -3.58
N THR A 191 -5.22 -2.12 -2.57
CA THR A 191 -6.68 -2.30 -2.66
C THR A 191 -7.40 -0.99 -2.35
N MET A 192 -8.35 -0.60 -3.21
CA MET A 192 -9.09 0.67 -3.13
C MET A 192 -10.61 0.43 -3.15
N GLY A 193 -11.19 0.23 -1.96
CA GLY A 193 -12.64 0.09 -1.80
C GLY A 193 -13.33 1.44 -1.74
N ALA A 194 -14.09 1.80 -2.76
CA ALA A 194 -14.89 3.04 -2.85
C ALA A 194 -14.12 4.32 -2.45
N VAL A 195 -12.86 4.44 -2.87
CA VAL A 195 -12.05 5.63 -2.57
C VAL A 195 -12.57 6.82 -3.38
N GLY A 196 -12.79 7.94 -2.70
CA GLY A 196 -13.34 9.16 -3.31
C GLY A 196 -12.32 10.00 -4.08
N SER A 197 -12.86 10.88 -4.92
CA SER A 197 -12.10 11.80 -5.78
C SER A 197 -11.30 12.87 -5.04
N GLY A 198 -11.54 13.04 -3.72
CA GLY A 198 -10.77 13.92 -2.85
C GLY A 198 -9.42 13.34 -2.43
N THR A 199 -9.20 12.04 -2.61
CA THR A 199 -7.95 11.34 -2.31
C THR A 199 -6.92 11.55 -3.42
N THR A 200 -5.64 11.69 -3.05
CA THR A 200 -4.52 11.75 -4.02
C THR A 200 -3.75 10.44 -4.01
N ILE A 201 -3.64 9.78 -5.17
CA ILE A 201 -2.86 8.55 -5.38
C ILE A 201 -2.01 8.74 -6.62
N GLU A 202 -0.69 8.91 -6.45
CA GLU A 202 0.22 9.11 -7.58
C GLU A 202 1.67 8.68 -7.30
N TYR A 203 2.42 8.29 -8.34
CA TYR A 203 3.81 7.84 -8.21
C TYR A 203 3.94 6.66 -7.25
N ILE A 204 3.25 5.57 -7.55
CA ILE A 204 3.33 4.33 -6.77
C ILE A 204 3.83 3.23 -7.69
N GLU A 205 4.71 2.40 -7.17
CA GLU A 205 5.02 1.11 -7.76
C GLU A 205 4.49 -0.02 -6.87
N VAL A 206 3.94 -1.03 -7.50
CA VAL A 206 3.66 -2.33 -6.90
C VAL A 206 4.55 -3.36 -7.59
N TYR A 207 5.31 -4.12 -6.81
CA TYR A 207 6.32 -5.05 -7.31
C TYR A 207 6.13 -6.44 -6.69
N ALA A 208 6.10 -7.48 -7.52
CA ALA A 208 6.04 -8.87 -7.07
C ALA A 208 4.88 -9.16 -6.10
N ASN A 209 3.70 -8.59 -6.37
CA ASN A 209 2.49 -8.95 -5.62
C ASN A 209 1.99 -10.33 -6.10
N LEU A 210 1.56 -11.23 -5.19
CA LEU A 210 1.07 -12.55 -5.62
C LEU A 210 -0.23 -12.46 -6.41
N ASP A 211 -1.10 -11.56 -5.96
CA ASP A 211 -2.36 -11.24 -6.62
C ASP A 211 -2.22 -9.93 -7.40
N ASP A 212 -3.28 -9.15 -7.53
CA ASP A 212 -3.25 -7.94 -8.35
C ASP A 212 -2.28 -6.87 -7.85
N GLY A 213 -1.75 -6.10 -8.81
CA GLY A 213 -0.96 -4.92 -8.50
C GLY A 213 -1.79 -3.86 -7.77
N TYR A 214 -2.88 -3.46 -8.41
CA TYR A 214 -3.83 -2.49 -7.89
C TYR A 214 -5.23 -2.99 -8.18
N GLU A 215 -6.10 -2.83 -7.21
CA GLU A 215 -7.50 -3.18 -7.40
C GLU A 215 -8.45 -2.10 -6.92
N TRP A 216 -9.46 -1.79 -7.73
CA TRP A 216 -10.54 -0.86 -7.38
C TRP A 216 -11.85 -1.59 -7.19
N PHE A 217 -12.42 -1.50 -5.99
CA PHE A 217 -13.81 -1.88 -5.75
C PHE A 217 -14.69 -0.63 -5.74
N GLY A 218 -15.08 -0.18 -6.94
CA GLY A 218 -15.88 1.02 -7.15
C GLY A 218 -15.20 2.32 -6.73
N GLY A 219 -15.98 3.39 -6.58
CA GLY A 219 -15.49 4.72 -6.18
C GLY A 219 -15.10 5.63 -7.35
N THR A 220 -14.41 6.74 -7.02
CA THR A 220 -14.18 7.86 -7.96
C THR A 220 -12.77 8.44 -7.90
N VAL A 221 -11.85 7.81 -7.16
CA VAL A 221 -10.47 8.25 -7.05
C VAL A 221 -9.80 8.30 -8.42
N ASN A 222 -9.06 9.36 -8.68
CA ASN A 222 -8.21 9.46 -9.87
C ASN A 222 -6.80 9.02 -9.50
N THR A 223 -6.10 8.35 -10.41
CA THR A 223 -4.70 7.93 -10.18
C THR A 223 -3.77 8.39 -11.30
N LYS A 224 -2.49 8.58 -10.97
CA LYS A 224 -1.46 8.97 -11.94
C LYS A 224 -0.12 8.31 -11.67
N TYR A 225 0.61 7.96 -12.72
CA TYR A 225 1.97 7.42 -12.59
C TYR A 225 2.01 6.18 -11.70
N LEU A 226 1.21 5.17 -12.06
CA LEU A 226 1.22 3.88 -11.38
C LEU A 226 2.04 2.89 -12.19
N VAL A 227 2.87 2.12 -11.49
CA VAL A 227 3.62 1.01 -12.05
C VAL A 227 3.18 -0.27 -11.33
N ALA A 228 2.85 -1.29 -12.10
CA ALA A 228 2.68 -2.66 -11.63
C ALA A 228 3.72 -3.53 -12.32
N ALA A 229 4.53 -4.26 -11.56
CA ALA A 229 5.62 -5.06 -12.11
C ALA A 229 5.64 -6.46 -11.47
N PHE A 230 5.62 -7.48 -12.31
CA PHE A 230 5.72 -8.88 -11.92
C PHE A 230 4.65 -9.31 -10.91
N CYS A 231 3.43 -8.78 -11.04
CA CYS A 231 2.27 -9.29 -10.31
C CYS A 231 1.97 -10.73 -10.74
N GLY A 232 1.48 -11.56 -9.82
CA GLY A 232 1.16 -12.96 -10.08
C GLY A 232 -0.22 -13.16 -10.69
N ASP A 233 -1.12 -12.19 -10.55
CA ASP A 233 -2.35 -12.12 -11.32
C ASP A 233 -2.41 -10.81 -12.14
N ASP A 234 -3.45 -10.01 -12.01
CA ASP A 234 -3.75 -8.89 -12.87
C ASP A 234 -2.98 -7.63 -12.45
N ALA A 235 -2.45 -6.88 -13.41
CA ALA A 235 -1.64 -5.70 -13.05
C ALA A 235 -2.51 -4.56 -12.48
N PHE A 236 -3.71 -4.39 -13.06
CA PHE A 236 -4.67 -3.36 -12.72
C PHE A 236 -6.08 -3.94 -12.88
N ASP A 237 -6.70 -4.36 -11.80
CA ASP A 237 -8.10 -4.77 -11.82
C ASP A 237 -8.99 -3.62 -11.35
N TYR A 238 -10.04 -3.28 -12.09
CA TYR A 238 -11.09 -2.47 -11.51
C TYR A 238 -12.45 -3.10 -11.71
N ASP A 239 -13.25 -2.90 -10.67
CA ASP A 239 -14.47 -3.63 -10.50
C ASP A 239 -15.54 -2.74 -9.82
N GLN A 240 -16.75 -3.28 -9.70
CA GLN A 240 -17.87 -2.65 -8.99
C GLN A 240 -18.18 -1.20 -9.41
N GLY A 241 -18.01 -0.93 -10.72
CA GLY A 241 -18.37 0.34 -11.34
C GLY A 241 -17.53 1.51 -10.85
N TRP A 242 -16.21 1.34 -10.75
CA TRP A 242 -15.28 2.45 -10.56
C TRP A 242 -15.43 3.50 -11.67
N ARG A 243 -15.42 4.79 -11.30
CA ARG A 243 -15.71 5.94 -12.19
C ARG A 243 -14.65 7.04 -12.12
N GLY A 244 -13.43 6.71 -11.75
CA GLY A 244 -12.32 7.65 -11.71
C GLY A 244 -11.67 7.88 -13.08
N LYS A 245 -10.48 8.49 -13.06
CA LYS A 245 -9.63 8.68 -14.24
C LYS A 245 -8.20 8.28 -13.93
N ASN A 246 -7.59 7.57 -14.88
CA ASN A 246 -6.23 7.07 -14.78
C ASN A 246 -5.35 7.71 -15.84
N GLN A 247 -4.11 8.06 -15.48
CA GLN A 247 -3.12 8.57 -16.43
C GLN A 247 -1.74 8.00 -16.14
N PHE A 248 -0.98 7.66 -17.20
CA PHE A 248 0.41 7.22 -17.10
C PHE A 248 0.60 5.93 -16.30
N TRP A 249 -0.25 4.95 -16.54
CA TRP A 249 -0.06 3.60 -16.03
C TRP A 249 0.96 2.83 -16.88
N PHE A 250 1.74 1.99 -16.23
CA PHE A 250 2.76 1.17 -16.86
C PHE A 250 2.81 -0.21 -16.21
N VAL A 251 2.95 -1.25 -17.04
CA VAL A 251 3.00 -2.64 -16.59
C VAL A 251 4.28 -3.30 -17.08
N ILE A 252 4.93 -4.05 -16.20
CA ILE A 252 5.92 -5.07 -16.57
C ILE A 252 5.36 -6.42 -16.18
N GLN A 253 5.03 -7.26 -17.16
CA GLN A 253 4.59 -8.62 -16.92
C GLN A 253 5.79 -9.56 -16.70
N GLY A 254 5.60 -10.59 -15.88
CA GLY A 254 6.56 -11.66 -15.73
C GLY A 254 6.66 -12.56 -16.96
N THR A 255 7.58 -13.53 -16.93
CA THR A 255 7.70 -14.55 -17.99
C THR A 255 6.90 -15.82 -17.70
N ASP A 256 6.37 -15.91 -16.50
CA ASP A 256 5.40 -16.89 -16.03
C ASP A 256 4.00 -16.64 -16.62
N GLU A 257 3.12 -17.64 -16.54
CA GLU A 257 1.68 -17.46 -16.82
C GLU A 257 1.08 -16.67 -15.64
N ALA A 258 1.36 -15.37 -15.58
CA ALA A 258 0.66 -14.39 -14.74
C ALA A 258 -0.60 -13.87 -15.46
N GLY A 259 -1.49 -13.20 -14.73
CA GLY A 259 -2.76 -12.63 -15.22
C GLY A 259 -2.62 -11.60 -16.34
N ARG A 260 -3.57 -10.67 -16.47
CA ARG A 260 -3.58 -9.72 -17.59
C ARG A 260 -2.85 -8.42 -17.20
N GLY A 261 -2.65 -7.56 -18.21
CA GLY A 261 -2.17 -6.20 -17.97
C GLY A 261 -3.23 -5.28 -17.35
N GLY A 262 -4.46 -5.78 -17.22
CA GLY A 262 -5.59 -5.15 -16.60
C GLY A 262 -6.88 -5.93 -16.89
N GLU A 263 -7.66 -6.14 -15.84
CA GLU A 263 -8.99 -6.72 -15.81
C GLU A 263 -9.99 -5.62 -15.45
N HIS A 264 -11.05 -5.50 -16.24
CA HIS A 264 -11.85 -4.27 -16.30
C HIS A 264 -13.32 -4.63 -16.17
N ASP A 265 -13.67 -5.14 -14.99
CA ASP A 265 -14.94 -5.78 -14.72
C ASP A 265 -16.02 -4.78 -14.26
N GLY A 266 -17.26 -5.19 -14.50
CA GLY A 266 -18.45 -4.38 -14.29
C GLY A 266 -19.14 -4.65 -12.96
N GLY A 267 -18.77 -5.70 -12.22
CA GLY A 267 -19.44 -6.18 -11.01
C GLY A 267 -18.96 -7.56 -10.58
N ASP A 268 -19.45 -8.02 -9.41
CA ASP A 268 -18.94 -9.21 -8.68
C ASP A 268 -19.07 -10.58 -9.39
N ASP A 269 -19.54 -10.63 -10.64
CA ASP A 269 -19.52 -11.85 -11.44
C ASP A 269 -18.53 -11.70 -12.61
N ASN A 270 -17.53 -12.60 -12.67
CA ASN A 270 -16.56 -12.62 -13.76
C ASN A 270 -17.29 -12.48 -15.10
N GLU A 271 -16.95 -11.44 -15.86
CA GLU A 271 -17.33 -11.25 -17.26
C GLU A 271 -18.78 -10.76 -17.54
N THR A 272 -19.38 -9.90 -16.71
CA THR A 272 -20.55 -9.09 -17.15
C THR A 272 -20.27 -7.60 -17.38
N GLY A 273 -19.27 -7.34 -18.24
CA GLY A 273 -19.04 -6.04 -18.91
C GLY A 273 -19.75 -5.91 -20.27
#